data_AF-A0A7X9GJI7-F1
#
_entry.id   AF-A0A7X9GJI7-F1
#
_cell.length_a   1.000
_cell.length_b   1.000
_cell.length_c   1.000
_cell.angle_alpha   90.00
_cell.angle_beta   90.00
_cell.angle_gamma   90.00
#
_symmetry.space_group_name_H-M   'P 1'
#
loop_
_entity.id
_entity.type
_entity.pdbx_description
1 polymer ?
#
loop_
_entity_poly.entity_id
_entity_poly.type
_entity_poly.pdbx_seq_one_letter_code
_entity_poly.pdbx_strand_id
1 'polypeptide(L)'
;MGRFVVDMIQRIAQLESEQIGERTYMGMREKAESLESVRTGKRTMGFNPPFGYDIEDGGLTSVDEELETVKGIFMRYRRGLTIDEICTELNKKDILTRRGNLWNVYNLRNILHNPVYAGYMRWDGLLIRHDATVAISPEEYNEVQEIMASRVRDPSKRNVDLVPVAEEG
;
A
#
# COMPACT_ATOMS: atom_id res chain seq x y z
N MET A 1 -50.39 4.28 -16.04
CA MET A 1 -49.40 4.79 -17.01
C MET A 1 -48.25 5.54 -16.34
N GLY A 2 -48.47 6.47 -15.39
CA GLY A 2 -47.39 7.27 -14.79
C GLY A 2 -46.37 6.52 -13.92
N ARG A 3 -46.77 5.49 -13.17
CA ARG A 3 -45.88 4.74 -12.27
C ARG A 3 -44.82 3.92 -13.01
N PHE A 4 -45.19 3.33 -14.15
CA PHE A 4 -44.28 2.53 -14.99
C PHE A 4 -43.16 3.37 -15.62
N VAL A 5 -43.49 4.60 -16.05
CA VAL A 5 -42.48 5.52 -16.62
C VAL A 5 -41.51 5.98 -15.52
N VAL A 6 -41.99 6.21 -14.30
CA VAL A 6 -41.14 6.55 -13.14
C VAL A 6 -40.23 5.38 -12.75
N ASP A 7 -40.77 4.16 -12.66
CA ASP A 7 -39.98 2.96 -12.35
C ASP A 7 -38.91 2.69 -13.42
N MET A 8 -39.22 2.98 -14.70
CA MET A 8 -38.27 2.87 -15.80
C MET A 8 -37.16 3.92 -15.70
N ILE A 9 -37.48 5.19 -15.39
CA ILE A 9 -36.49 6.25 -15.18
C ILE A 9 -35.59 5.93 -13.98
N GLN A 10 -36.14 5.41 -12.88
CA GLN A 10 -35.33 4.99 -11.73
C GLN A 10 -34.38 3.84 -12.08
N ARG A 11 -34.83 2.85 -12.86
CA ARG A 11 -33.97 1.76 -13.34
C ARG A 11 -32.89 2.26 -14.30
N ILE A 12 -33.21 3.22 -15.18
CA ILE A 12 -32.23 3.84 -16.08
C ILE A 12 -31.18 4.62 -15.29
N ALA A 13 -31.60 5.44 -14.32
CA ALA A 13 -30.67 6.20 -13.47
C ALA A 13 -29.76 5.28 -12.64
N GLN A 14 -30.31 4.16 -12.12
CA GLN A 14 -29.53 3.14 -11.42
C GLN A 14 -28.49 2.49 -12.35
N LEU A 15 -28.90 2.10 -13.57
CA LEU A 15 -28.02 1.52 -14.58
C LEU A 15 -26.93 2.50 -15.04
N GLU A 16 -27.27 3.77 -15.23
CA GLU A 16 -26.29 4.82 -15.58
C GLU A 16 -25.31 5.06 -14.44
N SER A 17 -25.76 5.05 -13.18
CA SER A 17 -24.88 5.18 -12.02
C SER A 17 -23.92 3.99 -11.88
N GLU A 18 -24.43 2.77 -12.09
CA GLU A 18 -23.61 1.55 -12.12
C GLU A 18 -22.58 1.59 -13.27
N GLN A 19 -22.99 2.01 -14.46
CA GLN A 19 -22.10 2.19 -15.61
C GLN A 19 -21.06 3.30 -15.41
N ILE A 20 -21.37 4.38 -14.70
CA ILE A 20 -20.41 5.44 -14.36
C ILE A 20 -19.38 4.91 -13.36
N GLY A 21 -19.82 4.18 -12.34
CA GLY A 21 -18.93 3.50 -11.38
C GLY A 21 -17.99 2.52 -12.09
N GLU A 22 -18.54 1.69 -12.98
CA GLU A 22 -17.81 0.73 -13.79
C GLU A 22 -16.81 1.42 -14.73
N ARG A 23 -17.19 2.48 -15.44
CA ARG A 23 -16.26 3.25 -16.30
C ARG A 23 -15.16 3.97 -15.52
N THR A 24 -15.47 4.46 -14.32
CA THR A 24 -14.46 5.10 -13.45
C THR A 24 -13.47 4.05 -12.95
N TYR A 25 -13.97 2.90 -12.53
CA TYR A 25 -13.18 1.73 -12.14
C TYR A 25 -12.29 1.24 -13.28
N MET A 26 -12.84 1.07 -14.49
CA MET A 26 -12.10 0.67 -15.68
C MET A 26 -11.07 1.73 -16.08
N GLY A 27 -11.39 3.02 -16.00
CA GLY A 27 -10.40 4.08 -16.28
C GLY A 27 -9.31 4.21 -15.21
N MET A 28 -9.60 3.84 -13.96
CA MET A 28 -8.61 3.72 -12.89
C MET A 28 -7.73 2.49 -13.10
N ARG A 29 -8.31 1.37 -13.54
CA ARG A 29 -7.62 0.13 -13.87
C ARG A 29 -6.74 0.25 -15.11
N GLU A 30 -7.24 0.85 -16.18
CA GLU A 30 -6.46 1.16 -17.37
C GLU A 30 -5.35 2.16 -17.05
N LYS A 31 -5.57 3.13 -16.15
CA LYS A 31 -4.48 3.96 -15.63
C LYS A 31 -3.48 3.09 -14.87
N ALA A 32 -3.91 2.29 -13.91
CA ALA A 32 -3.06 1.38 -13.15
C ALA A 32 -2.23 0.42 -14.02
N GLU A 33 -2.82 -0.13 -15.08
CA GLU A 33 -2.17 -1.01 -16.05
C GLU A 33 -1.28 -0.22 -17.02
N SER A 34 -1.72 0.95 -17.49
CA SER A 34 -0.91 1.84 -18.35
C SER A 34 0.19 2.58 -17.59
N LEU A 35 0.18 2.62 -16.25
CA LEU A 35 1.28 3.11 -15.42
C LEU A 35 2.56 2.29 -15.62
N GLU A 36 2.45 1.03 -16.05
CA GLU A 36 3.59 0.23 -16.48
C GLU A 36 4.22 0.78 -17.79
N SER A 37 3.41 1.41 -18.65
CA SER A 37 3.81 1.92 -19.96
C SER A 37 4.12 3.43 -20.02
N VAL A 38 3.57 4.24 -19.10
CA VAL A 38 3.70 5.70 -19.13
C VAL A 38 4.81 6.15 -18.17
N ARG A 39 6.00 6.42 -18.74
CA ARG A 39 7.18 6.97 -18.04
C ARG A 39 6.98 8.36 -17.41
N THR A 40 5.83 9.01 -17.58
CA THR A 40 5.66 10.43 -17.32
C THR A 40 4.62 10.72 -16.22
N GLY A 41 5.10 10.87 -14.98
CA GLY A 41 4.65 11.90 -14.03
C GLY A 41 3.19 11.94 -13.55
N LYS A 42 2.34 10.93 -13.72
CA LYS A 42 1.01 10.91 -13.05
C LYS A 42 0.67 9.51 -12.55
N ARG A 43 1.42 9.08 -11.54
CA ARG A 43 1.48 7.74 -10.95
C ARG A 43 0.61 7.54 -9.71
N THR A 44 0.06 8.59 -9.12
CA THR A 44 -0.70 8.48 -7.87
C THR A 44 -2.17 8.81 -8.05
N MET A 45 -3.01 7.83 -7.75
CA MET A 45 -4.47 7.88 -7.85
C MET A 45 -5.11 8.60 -6.63
N GLY A 46 -4.55 9.76 -6.23
CA GLY A 46 -5.07 10.59 -5.13
C GLY A 46 -4.90 10.01 -3.71
N PHE A 47 -4.02 9.01 -3.52
CA PHE A 47 -3.72 8.46 -2.21
C PHE A 47 -2.78 9.36 -1.41
N ASN A 48 -2.99 9.46 -0.09
CA ASN A 48 -1.99 10.08 0.79
C ASN A 48 -0.69 9.25 0.73
N PRO A 49 0.48 9.88 0.52
CA PRO A 49 1.71 9.13 0.42
C PRO A 49 2.02 8.41 1.75
N PRO A 50 2.42 7.13 1.70
CA PRO A 50 2.90 6.40 2.86
C PRO A 50 4.11 7.11 3.50
N PHE A 51 4.31 6.89 4.80
CA PHE A 51 5.51 7.39 5.49
C PHE A 51 6.78 6.89 4.79
N GLY A 52 7.81 7.72 4.60
CA GLY A 52 8.98 7.39 3.78
C GLY A 52 8.88 7.85 2.32
N TYR A 53 7.72 8.36 1.90
CA TYR A 53 7.49 8.83 0.55
C TYR A 53 6.69 10.14 0.53
N ASP A 54 6.83 10.87 -0.56
CA ASP A 54 6.01 12.01 -0.94
C ASP A 54 5.54 11.89 -2.39
N ILE A 55 4.66 12.80 -2.80
CA ILE A 55 4.19 12.90 -4.18
C ILE A 55 4.71 14.20 -4.78
N GLU A 56 5.67 14.08 -5.68
CA GLU A 56 6.20 15.19 -6.46
C GLU A 56 5.95 14.93 -7.94
N ASP A 57 5.45 15.95 -8.66
CA ASP A 57 5.11 15.86 -10.09
C ASP A 57 4.33 14.60 -10.44
N GLY A 58 3.36 14.23 -9.57
CA GLY A 58 2.51 13.05 -9.71
C GLY A 58 3.25 11.71 -9.60
N GLY A 59 4.56 11.68 -9.34
CA GLY A 59 5.35 10.49 -9.03
C GLY A 59 5.46 10.23 -7.53
N LEU A 60 5.86 9.02 -7.16
CA LEU A 60 6.27 8.70 -5.79
C LEU A 60 7.76 9.05 -5.66
N THR A 61 8.11 9.91 -4.70
CA THR A 61 9.50 10.29 -4.38
C THR A 61 9.83 9.83 -2.96
N SER A 62 11.03 9.32 -2.72
CA SER A 62 11.46 8.89 -1.39
C SER A 62 11.84 10.07 -0.50
N VAL A 63 11.50 9.98 0.79
CA VAL A 63 11.96 10.90 1.83
C VAL A 63 12.98 10.16 2.67
N ASP A 64 14.27 10.40 2.43
CA ASP A 64 15.37 9.56 2.92
C ASP A 64 15.38 9.38 4.45
N GLU A 65 15.10 10.43 5.23
CA GLU A 65 15.05 10.37 6.70
C GLU A 65 13.93 9.45 7.22
N GLU A 66 12.74 9.57 6.63
CA GLU A 66 11.59 8.73 6.95
C GLU A 66 11.83 7.29 6.46
N LEU A 67 12.42 7.12 5.27
CA LEU A 67 12.70 5.82 4.67
C LEU A 67 13.73 5.02 5.47
N GLU A 68 14.77 5.68 6.01
CA GLU A 68 15.75 5.03 6.88
C GLU A 68 15.10 4.56 8.20
N THR A 69 14.14 5.32 8.72
CA THR A 69 13.32 4.86 9.85
C THR A 69 12.56 3.58 9.50
N VAL A 70 11.94 3.53 8.31
CA VAL A 70 11.23 2.33 7.84
C VAL A 70 12.16 1.14 7.68
N LYS A 71 13.33 1.32 7.07
CA LYS A 71 14.36 0.28 6.96
C LYS A 71 14.76 -0.26 8.34
N GLY A 72 14.92 0.65 9.30
CA GLY A 72 15.18 0.30 10.69
C GLY A 72 14.04 -0.50 11.36
N ILE A 73 12.78 -0.24 11.00
CA ILE A 73 11.61 -0.98 11.50
C ILE A 73 11.65 -2.41 10.97
N PHE A 74 11.81 -2.60 9.66
CA PHE A 74 11.88 -3.93 9.04
C PHE A 74 13.06 -4.75 9.59
N MET A 75 14.25 -4.15 9.69
CA MET A 75 15.42 -4.81 10.27
C MET A 75 15.17 -5.29 11.70
N ARG A 76 14.57 -4.46 12.56
CA ARG A 76 14.26 -4.83 13.95
C ARG A 76 13.24 -5.96 14.02
N TYR A 77 12.21 -5.91 13.18
CA TYR A 77 11.20 -6.96 13.15
C TYR A 77 11.79 -8.32 12.71
N ARG A 78 12.64 -8.34 11.68
CA ARG A 78 13.36 -9.55 11.24
C ARG A 78 14.29 -10.13 12.31
N ARG A 79 14.86 -9.28 13.17
CA ARG A 79 15.65 -9.71 14.35
C ARG A 79 14.80 -10.31 15.47
N GLY A 80 13.49 -10.36 15.31
CA GLY A 80 12.57 -11.03 16.24
C GLY A 80 11.82 -10.09 17.18
N LEU A 81 12.11 -8.78 17.17
CA LEU A 81 11.39 -7.83 18.02
C LEU A 81 9.90 -7.82 17.67
N THR A 82 9.08 -7.63 18.69
CA THR A 82 7.64 -7.44 18.54
C THR A 82 7.33 -6.02 18.07
N ILE A 83 6.16 -5.85 17.47
CA ILE A 83 5.67 -4.53 17.03
C ILE A 83 5.65 -3.53 18.19
N ASP A 84 5.23 -3.97 19.38
CA ASP A 84 5.12 -3.13 20.58
C ASP A 84 6.50 -2.64 21.07
N GLU A 85 7.50 -3.52 21.09
CA GLU A 85 8.89 -3.17 21.42
C GLU A 85 9.44 -2.13 20.44
N ILE A 86 9.21 -2.31 19.14
CA ILE A 86 9.67 -1.35 18.12
C ILE A 86 8.99 0.00 18.30
N CYS A 87 7.67 0.05 18.54
CA CYS A 87 6.97 1.31 18.83
C CYS A 87 7.56 1.99 20.07
N THR A 88 7.79 1.23 21.13
CA THR A 88 8.37 1.75 22.37
C THR A 88 9.77 2.32 22.15
N GLU A 89 10.63 1.64 21.38
CA GLU A 89 11.97 2.14 21.04
C GLU A 89 11.93 3.44 20.23
N LEU A 90 11.07 3.50 19.21
CA LEU A 90 10.95 4.69 18.36
C LEU A 90 10.46 5.89 19.17
N ASN A 91 9.43 5.69 19.99
CA ASN A 91 8.87 6.73 20.85
C ASN A 91 9.87 7.21 21.91
N LYS A 92 10.69 6.31 22.48
CA LYS A 92 11.76 6.68 23.44
C LYS A 92 12.88 7.50 22.80
N LYS A 93 13.04 7.42 21.48
CA LYS A 93 14.02 8.19 20.70
C LYS A 93 13.43 9.48 20.13
N ASP A 94 12.20 9.84 20.52
CA ASP A 94 11.45 10.99 19.99
C ASP A 94 11.29 10.96 18.46
N ILE A 95 11.33 9.77 17.85
CA ILE A 95 11.04 9.60 16.43
C ILE A 95 9.53 9.56 16.27
N LEU A 96 8.95 10.61 15.67
CA LEU A 96 7.51 10.75 15.49
C LEU A 96 7.09 10.41 14.05
N THR A 97 5.82 10.09 13.88
CA THR A 97 5.20 9.98 12.56
C THR A 97 5.17 11.33 11.85
N ARG A 98 4.95 11.36 10.53
CA ARG A 98 4.84 12.60 9.71
C ARG A 98 3.86 13.65 10.25
N ARG A 99 2.86 13.24 11.05
CA ARG A 99 1.88 14.12 11.70
C ARG A 99 2.26 14.53 13.14
N GLY A 100 3.47 14.21 13.59
CA GLY A 100 3.93 14.48 14.95
C GLY A 100 3.35 13.56 16.02
N ASN A 101 2.74 12.43 15.64
CA ASN A 101 2.17 11.48 16.61
C ASN A 101 3.17 10.37 16.98
N LEU A 102 3.02 9.82 18.18
CA LEU A 102 3.72 8.62 18.62
C LEU A 102 3.36 7.40 17.76
N TRP A 103 4.32 6.48 17.66
CA TRP A 103 4.13 5.17 17.05
C TRP A 103 3.23 4.29 17.91
N ASN A 104 2.32 3.59 17.25
CA ASN A 104 1.47 2.58 17.85
C ASN A 104 1.46 1.32 16.98
N VAL A 105 0.92 0.25 17.54
CA VAL A 105 0.87 -1.07 16.90
C VAL A 105 0.18 -1.02 15.53
N TYR A 106 -0.87 -0.22 15.38
CA TYR A 106 -1.62 -0.10 14.13
C TYR A 106 -0.76 0.53 13.02
N ASN A 107 -0.12 1.66 13.29
CA ASN A 107 0.72 2.36 12.31
C ASN A 107 1.91 1.50 11.89
N LEU A 108 2.59 0.87 12.84
CA LEU A 108 3.75 0.03 12.53
C LEU A 108 3.34 -1.23 11.76
N ARG A 109 2.20 -1.84 12.12
CA ARG A 109 1.63 -2.97 11.38
C ARG A 109 1.31 -2.59 9.94
N ASN A 110 0.75 -1.40 9.71
CA ASN A 110 0.49 -0.90 8.37
C ASN A 110 1.78 -0.73 7.57
N ILE A 111 2.87 -0.24 8.19
CA ILE A 111 4.17 -0.17 7.52
C ILE A 111 4.64 -1.55 7.09
N LEU A 112 4.65 -2.51 8.02
CA LEU A 112 5.17 -3.84 7.76
C LEU A 112 4.37 -4.63 6.72
N HIS A 113 3.07 -4.36 6.56
CA HIS A 113 2.24 -4.96 5.52
C HIS A 113 2.21 -4.18 4.20
N ASN A 114 2.82 -2.99 4.10
CA ASN A 114 2.72 -2.20 2.88
C ASN A 114 3.81 -2.57 1.86
N PRO A 115 3.45 -3.14 0.68
CA PRO A 115 4.43 -3.57 -0.32
C PRO A 115 5.16 -2.41 -1.01
N VAL A 116 4.76 -1.16 -0.78
CA VAL A 116 5.43 0.03 -1.34
C VAL A 116 6.89 0.12 -0.86
N TYR A 117 7.19 -0.42 0.31
CA TYR A 117 8.56 -0.44 0.84
C TYR A 117 9.45 -1.45 0.14
N ALA A 118 8.86 -2.30 -0.70
CA ALA A 118 9.51 -3.31 -1.53
C ALA A 118 9.33 -3.05 -3.04
N GLY A 119 8.86 -1.86 -3.44
CA GLY A 119 8.79 -1.47 -4.85
C GLY A 119 7.43 -1.68 -5.52
N TYR A 120 6.39 -2.08 -4.77
CA TYR A 120 5.07 -2.39 -5.33
C TYR A 120 3.94 -1.62 -4.64
N MET A 121 3.10 -0.96 -5.41
CA MET A 121 1.83 -0.40 -4.92
C MET A 121 0.71 -1.40 -5.12
N ARG A 122 -0.16 -1.56 -4.12
CA ARG A 122 -1.37 -2.38 -4.24
C ARG A 122 -2.57 -1.50 -4.56
N TRP A 123 -3.24 -1.79 -5.67
CA TRP A 123 -4.47 -1.13 -6.05
C TRP A 123 -5.50 -2.17 -6.50
N ASP A 124 -6.59 -2.30 -5.75
CA ASP A 124 -7.69 -3.22 -6.04
C ASP A 124 -7.25 -4.66 -6.42
N GLY A 125 -6.32 -5.21 -5.65
CA GLY A 125 -5.77 -6.55 -5.90
C GLY A 125 -4.66 -6.62 -6.96
N LEU A 126 -4.45 -5.56 -7.73
CA LEU A 126 -3.30 -5.43 -8.65
C LEU A 126 -2.06 -4.95 -7.88
N LEU A 127 -0.91 -5.53 -8.24
CA LEU A 127 0.40 -5.07 -7.82
C LEU A 127 1.04 -4.29 -8.97
N ILE A 128 1.38 -3.03 -8.72
CA ILE A 128 1.94 -2.10 -9.69
C ILE A 128 3.35 -1.74 -9.23
N ARG A 129 4.35 -1.99 -10.07
CA ARG A 129 5.74 -1.63 -9.74
C ARG A 129 5.94 -0.11 -9.78
N HIS A 130 6.76 0.43 -8.88
CA HIS A 130 7.21 1.81 -8.92
C HIS A 130 8.73 1.93 -8.93
N ASP A 131 9.22 3.08 -9.41
CA ASP A 131 10.66 3.34 -9.57
C ASP A 131 11.29 4.11 -8.39
N ALA A 132 10.49 4.53 -7.40
CA ALA A 132 11.00 5.23 -6.22
C ALA A 132 11.95 4.34 -5.41
N THR A 133 12.90 4.95 -4.69
CA THR A 133 13.81 4.25 -3.79
C THR A 133 13.03 3.46 -2.74
N VAL A 134 13.37 2.19 -2.59
CA VAL A 134 12.70 1.26 -1.68
C VAL A 134 13.46 1.11 -0.36
N ALA A 135 12.76 0.79 0.73
CA ALA A 135 13.39 0.60 2.04
C ALA A 135 14.05 -0.78 2.16
N ILE A 136 13.45 -1.80 1.55
CA ILE A 136 13.86 -3.21 1.64
C ILE A 136 13.64 -3.91 0.30
N SER A 137 14.26 -5.08 0.11
CA SER A 137 14.04 -5.88 -1.09
C SER A 137 12.71 -6.66 -1.04
N PRO A 138 12.16 -7.10 -2.20
CA PRO A 138 10.99 -7.98 -2.26
C PRO A 138 11.15 -9.26 -1.41
N GLU A 139 12.35 -9.83 -1.37
CA GLU A 139 12.67 -11.04 -0.62
C GLU A 139 12.60 -10.78 0.89
N GLU A 140 13.18 -9.67 1.36
CA GLU A 140 13.13 -9.26 2.76
C GLU A 140 11.69 -8.95 3.22
N TYR A 141 10.88 -8.36 2.33
CA TYR A 141 9.47 -8.10 2.60
C TYR A 141 8.68 -9.40 2.73
N ASN A 142 8.89 -10.34 1.81
CA ASN A 142 8.22 -11.63 1.82
C ASN A 142 8.57 -12.43 3.08
N GLU A 143 9.84 -12.44 3.50
CA GLU A 143 10.27 -13.04 4.78
C GLU A 143 9.50 -12.46 5.97
N VAL A 144 9.30 -11.13 5.98
CA VAL A 144 8.54 -10.45 7.03
C VAL A 144 7.06 -10.88 7.02
N GLN A 145 6.44 -11.00 5.85
CA GLN A 145 5.05 -11.48 5.73
C GLN A 145 4.93 -12.93 6.25
N GLU A 146 5.89 -13.79 5.94
CA GLU A 146 5.93 -15.17 6.43
C GLU A 146 6.10 -15.23 7.96
N ILE A 147 7.02 -14.45 8.52
CA ILE A 147 7.18 -14.33 9.98
C ILE A 147 5.86 -13.90 10.61
N MET A 148 5.18 -12.90 10.05
CA MET A 148 3.88 -12.44 10.54
C MET A 148 2.82 -13.53 10.51
N ALA A 149 2.69 -14.24 9.38
CA ALA A 149 1.72 -15.31 9.23
C ALA A 149 2.01 -16.51 10.15
N SER A 150 3.28 -16.84 10.37
CA SER A 150 3.67 -17.91 11.31
C SER A 150 3.21 -17.63 12.76
N ARG A 151 3.15 -16.35 13.14
CA ARG A 151 2.69 -15.88 14.46
C ARG A 151 1.16 -15.86 14.60
N VAL A 152 0.41 -16.05 13.51
CA VAL A 152 -1.07 -16.12 13.55
C VAL A 152 -1.51 -17.47 14.11
N ARG A 153 -2.32 -17.40 15.18
CA ARG A 153 -2.83 -18.58 15.91
C ARG A 153 -3.73 -19.47 15.06
N ASP A 154 -4.59 -18.87 14.26
CA ASP A 154 -5.56 -19.56 13.40
C ASP A 154 -4.93 -19.88 12.04
N PRO A 155 -4.68 -21.16 11.69
CA PRO A 155 -4.06 -21.53 10.43
C PRO A 155 -4.85 -21.07 9.20
N SER A 156 -6.18 -20.99 9.29
CA SER A 156 -7.03 -20.56 8.18
C SER A 156 -6.85 -19.08 7.80
N LYS A 157 -6.23 -18.29 8.70
CA LYS A 157 -5.99 -16.86 8.54
C LYS A 157 -4.54 -16.53 8.17
N ARG A 158 -3.72 -17.52 7.85
CA ARG A 158 -2.31 -17.36 7.45
C ARG A 158 -2.14 -16.98 5.98
N ASN A 159 -3.06 -16.19 5.42
CA ASN A 159 -2.87 -15.68 4.07
C ASN A 159 -1.73 -14.66 4.08
N VAL A 160 -0.76 -14.89 3.21
CA VAL A 160 0.34 -13.98 2.92
C VAL A 160 0.18 -13.43 1.53
N ASP A 161 0.15 -12.11 1.42
CA ASP A 161 0.16 -11.45 0.14
C ASP A 161 1.61 -11.10 -0.22
N LEU A 162 2.28 -12.04 -0.90
CA LEU A 162 3.66 -11.90 -1.30
C LEU A 162 3.80 -11.01 -2.54
N VAL A 163 4.94 -10.32 -2.64
CA VAL A 163 5.31 -9.56 -3.84
C VAL A 163 6.22 -10.39 -4.75
N PRO A 164 6.21 -10.14 -6.07
CA PRO A 164 7.12 -10.82 -6.99
C PRO A 164 8.59 -10.53 -6.64
N VAL A 165 9.34 -11.61 -6.45
CA VAL A 165 10.80 -11.62 -6.37
C VAL A 165 11.31 -11.62 -7.81
N ALA A 166 12.16 -10.68 -8.18
CA ALA A 166 12.75 -10.72 -9.51
C ALA A 166 13.64 -11.96 -9.58
N GLU A 167 13.32 -12.91 -10.46
CA GLU A 167 14.27 -13.96 -10.82
C GLU A 167 15.47 -13.26 -11.46
N GLU A 168 16.64 -13.35 -10.84
CA GLU A 168 17.90 -12.93 -11.45
C GLU A 168 18.04 -13.66 -12.80
N GLY A 169 17.84 -12.91 -13.89
CA GLY A 169 18.16 -13.34 -15.25
C GLY A 169 19.61 -13.06 -15.60
#